data_AF-A0A3N5PEN1-F1
#
_entry.id   AF-A0A3N5PEN1-F1
#
_cell.length_a   1.000
_cell.length_b   1.000
_cell.length_c   1.000
_cell.angle_alpha   90.00
_cell.angle_beta   90.00
_cell.angle_gamma   90.00
#
_symmetry.space_group_name_H-M   'P 1'
#
loop_
_entity.id
_entity.type
_entity.pdbx_description
1 polymer ?
#
loop_
_entity_poly.entity_id
_entity_poly.type
_entity_poly.pdbx_seq_one_letter_code
_entity_poly.pdbx_strand_id
1 'polypeptide(L)'
;LTLRLRGIFFAIATVAVIFIMETLMVNWRYVGGATGLQLLRPPVPEPFDSYTRMLFVVMALMAVVAVSVARYVQVSWIGRGLRAIRDSEEAAECSGVPTLRLKLFACVVSGALMGAAGAPMPMYLSFIEPASTFNLSYTIGALGGAIIGGMSHWLGPIVGAILLGSLQQIVTVTVSGEVNVLVVGVLLVLFVVAAPEGILGLFRKRTLARRK
;
A
#
# COMPACT_ATOMS: atom_id res chain seq x y z
N LEU A 1 11.18 4.25 18.57
CA LEU A 1 12.11 3.14 18.92
C LEU A 1 12.37 2.19 17.73
N THR A 2 11.37 1.89 16.90
CA THR A 2 11.45 0.91 15.80
C THR A 2 12.44 1.24 14.67
N LEU A 3 12.71 2.53 14.42
CA LEU A 3 13.54 2.99 13.29
C LEU A 3 15.06 2.81 13.47
N ARG A 4 15.51 2.29 14.63
CA ARG A 4 16.89 1.84 14.83
C ARG A 4 17.10 0.36 14.48
N LEU A 5 16.02 -0.39 14.24
CA LEU A 5 16.07 -1.82 13.94
C LEU A 5 16.35 -2.02 12.44
N ARG A 6 17.20 -3.00 12.10
CA ARG A 6 17.62 -3.27 10.72
C ARG A 6 16.82 -4.42 10.11
N GLY A 7 16.45 -4.27 8.84
CA GLY A 7 15.91 -5.35 8.01
C GLY A 7 14.67 -6.01 8.60
N ILE A 8 14.77 -7.32 8.86
CA ILE A 8 13.66 -8.17 9.33
C ILE A 8 13.07 -7.66 10.65
N PHE A 9 13.90 -7.14 11.56
CA PHE A 9 13.42 -6.61 12.85
C PHE A 9 12.53 -5.38 12.68
N PHE A 10 12.79 -4.54 11.67
CA PHE A 10 11.91 -3.40 11.36
C PHE A 10 10.55 -3.89 10.85
N ALA A 11 10.53 -4.91 9.99
CA ALA A 11 9.30 -5.50 9.47
C ALA A 11 8.44 -6.12 10.58
N ILE A 12 9.05 -6.91 11.47
CA ILE A 12 8.37 -7.48 12.64
C ILE A 12 7.81 -6.37 13.53
N ALA A 13 8.59 -5.30 13.76
CA ALA A 13 8.14 -4.17 14.56
C ALA A 13 6.95 -3.43 13.93
N THR A 14 6.94 -3.22 12.60
CA THR A 14 5.78 -2.62 11.91
C THR A 14 4.53 -3.48 11.99
N VAL A 15 4.67 -4.81 11.90
CA VAL A 15 3.53 -5.73 12.07
C VAL A 15 3.01 -5.69 13.51
N ALA A 16 3.90 -5.67 14.51
CA ALA A 16 3.50 -5.53 15.91
C ALA A 16 2.75 -4.21 16.16
N VAL A 17 3.18 -3.11 15.53
CA VAL A 17 2.48 -1.81 15.63
C VAL A 17 1.05 -1.90 15.07
N ILE A 18 0.80 -2.67 14.01
CA ILE A 18 -0.55 -2.89 13.48
C ILE A 18 -1.45 -3.57 14.53
N PHE A 19 -0.99 -4.67 15.15
CA PHE A 19 -1.76 -5.39 16.18
C PHE A 19 -1.98 -4.57 17.45
N ILE A 20 -0.99 -3.78 17.86
CA ILE A 20 -1.13 -2.85 18.99
C ILE A 20 -2.20 -1.81 18.67
N MET A 21 -2.19 -1.25 17.46
CA MET A 21 -3.16 -0.26 17.03
C MET A 21 -4.58 -0.85 16.93
N GLU A 22 -4.72 -2.07 16.42
CA GLU A 22 -5.97 -2.82 16.40
C GLU A 22 -6.53 -3.00 17.82
N THR A 23 -5.70 -3.52 18.74
CA THR A 23 -6.09 -3.75 20.14
C THR A 23 -6.51 -2.45 20.81
N LEU A 24 -5.78 -1.36 20.55
CA LEU A 24 -6.07 -0.04 21.09
C LEU A 24 -7.43 0.47 20.58
N MET A 25 -7.74 0.28 19.29
CA MET A 25 -9.03 0.66 18.71
C MET A 25 -10.19 -0.18 19.23
N VAL A 26 -10.00 -1.50 19.39
CA VAL A 26 -11.02 -2.40 19.94
C VAL A 26 -11.35 -2.04 21.39
N ASN A 27 -10.36 -1.64 22.18
CA ASN A 27 -10.56 -1.24 23.58
C ASN A 27 -11.14 0.19 23.72
N TRP A 28 -11.03 1.02 22.68
CA TRP A 28 -11.43 2.43 22.75
C TRP A 28 -12.94 2.63 22.65
N ARG A 29 -13.60 2.85 23.80
CA ARG A 29 -15.06 3.08 23.90
C ARG A 29 -15.60 4.26 23.07
N TYR A 30 -14.79 5.30 22.81
CA TYR A 30 -15.24 6.49 22.07
C TYR A 30 -15.43 6.22 20.56
N VAL A 31 -14.75 5.23 20.01
CA VAL A 31 -14.76 4.91 18.56
C VAL A 31 -15.71 3.74 18.25
N GLY A 32 -16.59 3.37 19.19
CA GLY A 32 -17.50 2.23 19.05
C GLY A 32 -16.91 0.89 19.52
N GLY A 33 -15.64 0.87 19.94
CA GLY A 33 -14.96 -0.32 20.48
C GLY A 33 -15.03 -1.53 19.53
N ALA A 34 -15.22 -2.72 20.10
CA ALA A 34 -15.32 -3.97 19.34
C ALA A 34 -16.52 -4.03 18.38
N THR A 35 -17.61 -3.32 18.66
CA THR A 35 -18.87 -3.38 17.88
C THR A 35 -18.80 -2.52 16.61
N GLY A 36 -17.80 -1.64 16.51
CA GLY A 36 -17.62 -0.77 15.37
C GLY A 36 -18.50 0.47 15.40
N LEU A 37 -18.37 1.30 14.37
CA LEU A 37 -19.12 2.55 14.24
C LEU A 37 -19.82 2.59 12.89
N GLN A 38 -21.14 2.84 12.92
CA GLN A 38 -21.93 3.04 11.71
C GLN A 38 -21.92 4.53 11.38
N LEU A 39 -21.41 4.87 10.19
CA LEU A 39 -21.30 6.26 9.76
C LEU A 39 -22.56 6.63 8.99
N LEU A 40 -23.25 7.68 9.46
CA LEU A 40 -24.36 8.26 8.73
C LEU A 40 -23.81 8.98 7.49
N ARG A 41 -24.30 8.58 6.30
CA ARG A 41 -23.82 9.13 5.02
C ARG A 41 -24.12 10.63 4.96
N PRO A 42 -23.11 11.50 4.84
CA PRO A 42 -23.36 12.93 4.67
C PRO A 42 -24.07 13.18 3.32
N PRO A 43 -24.96 14.20 3.24
CA PRO A 43 -25.64 14.54 2.01
C PRO A 43 -24.63 14.94 0.92
N VAL A 44 -24.91 14.54 -0.32
CA VAL A 44 -24.02 14.75 -1.46
C VAL A 44 -24.01 16.24 -1.83
N PRO A 45 -22.86 16.94 -1.82
CA PRO A 45 -22.78 18.30 -2.31
C PRO A 45 -22.90 18.33 -3.84
N GLU A 46 -23.61 19.32 -4.40
CA GLU A 46 -23.57 19.57 -5.85
C GLU A 46 -22.12 19.88 -6.26
N PRO A 47 -21.53 19.19 -7.27
CA PRO A 47 -22.15 18.76 -8.53
C PRO A 47 -22.23 17.23 -8.74
N PHE A 48 -22.22 16.41 -7.68
CA PHE A 48 -22.23 14.95 -7.83
C PHE A 48 -23.63 14.33 -7.70
N ASP A 49 -24.11 13.65 -8.74
CA ASP A 49 -25.39 12.91 -8.74
C ASP A 49 -25.39 11.66 -7.84
N SER A 50 -24.22 11.10 -7.55
CA SER A 50 -24.09 9.86 -6.77
C SER A 50 -22.90 9.92 -5.82
N TYR A 51 -23.14 9.53 -4.58
CA TYR A 51 -22.12 9.41 -3.54
C TYR A 51 -20.96 8.49 -3.96
N THR A 52 -21.25 7.41 -4.70
CA THR A 52 -20.22 6.51 -5.25
C THR A 52 -19.31 7.22 -6.26
N ARG A 53 -19.87 8.11 -7.09
CA ARG A 53 -19.09 8.89 -8.07
C ARG A 53 -18.20 9.91 -7.37
N MET A 54 -18.71 10.58 -6.33
CA MET A 54 -17.91 11.49 -5.50
C MET A 54 -16.72 10.76 -4.86
N LEU A 55 -16.96 9.61 -4.21
CA LEU A 55 -15.90 8.82 -3.61
C LEU A 55 -14.87 8.33 -4.64
N PHE A 56 -15.33 7.87 -5.81
CA PHE A 56 -14.43 7.46 -6.88
C PHE A 56 -13.53 8.61 -7.36
N VAL A 57 -14.07 9.81 -7.53
CA VAL A 57 -13.29 11.01 -7.92
C VAL A 57 -12.29 11.40 -6.84
N VAL A 58 -12.69 11.37 -5.56
CA VAL A 58 -11.79 11.64 -4.43
C VAL A 58 -10.65 10.61 -4.39
N MET A 59 -10.96 9.32 -4.51
CA MET A 59 -9.96 8.25 -4.53
C MET A 59 -9.03 8.35 -5.73
N ALA A 60 -9.56 8.68 -6.92
CA ALA A 60 -8.76 8.90 -8.11
C ALA A 60 -7.82 10.10 -7.95
N LEU A 61 -8.31 11.21 -7.38
CA LEU A 61 -7.49 12.38 -7.09
C LEU A 61 -6.40 12.07 -6.06
N MET A 62 -6.73 11.36 -4.99
CA MET A 62 -5.76 10.88 -4.01
C MET A 62 -4.70 9.97 -4.64
N ALA A 63 -5.10 9.07 -5.56
CA ALA A 63 -4.17 8.22 -6.29
C ALA A 63 -3.22 9.05 -7.17
N VAL A 64 -3.73 10.06 -7.89
CA VAL A 64 -2.91 10.99 -8.70
C VAL A 64 -1.94 11.79 -7.81
N VAL A 65 -2.39 12.26 -6.66
CA VAL A 65 -1.54 12.95 -5.67
C VAL A 65 -0.46 12.01 -5.13
N ALA A 66 -0.82 10.78 -4.76
CA ALA A 66 0.14 9.79 -4.26
C ALA A 66 1.21 9.45 -5.31
N VAL A 67 0.80 9.26 -6.57
CA VAL A 67 1.72 8.99 -7.68
C VAL A 67 2.60 10.22 -7.93
N SER A 68 2.05 11.43 -8.00
CA SER A 68 2.85 12.64 -8.23
C SER A 68 3.86 12.90 -7.11
N VAL A 69 3.48 12.71 -5.84
CA VAL A 69 4.39 12.78 -4.69
C VAL A 69 5.49 11.72 -4.81
N ALA A 70 5.14 10.47 -5.10
CA ALA A 70 6.11 9.40 -5.26
C ALA A 70 7.11 9.70 -6.39
N ARG A 71 6.64 10.28 -7.51
CA ARG A 71 7.49 10.69 -8.65
C ARG A 71 8.41 11.84 -8.28
N TYR A 72 7.90 12.85 -7.58
CA TYR A 72 8.69 13.97 -7.11
C TYR A 72 9.82 13.51 -6.17
N VAL A 73 9.49 12.66 -5.19
CA VAL A 73 10.48 12.07 -4.27
C VAL A 73 11.52 11.27 -5.05
N GLN A 74 11.11 10.46 -6.03
CA GLN A 74 12.01 9.63 -6.84
C GLN A 74 13.04 10.44 -7.64
N VAL A 75 12.64 11.60 -8.20
CA VAL A 75 13.51 12.45 -9.03
C VAL A 75 14.39 13.38 -8.16
N SER A 76 13.91 13.72 -6.97
CA SER A 76 14.62 14.59 -6.02
C SER A 76 15.91 13.98 -5.45
N TRP A 77 16.68 14.80 -4.73
CA TRP A 77 17.87 14.37 -3.98
C TRP A 77 17.56 13.28 -2.94
N ILE A 78 16.34 13.30 -2.38
CA ILE A 78 15.84 12.32 -1.42
C ILE A 78 15.80 10.92 -2.05
N GLY A 79 15.29 10.83 -3.28
CA GLY A 79 15.23 9.58 -4.03
C GLY A 79 16.61 8.99 -4.34
N ARG A 80 17.61 9.84 -4.59
CA ARG A 80 19.01 9.40 -4.78
C ARG A 80 19.61 8.87 -3.49
N GLY A 81 19.38 9.56 -2.37
CA GLY A 81 19.79 9.09 -1.04
C GLY A 81 19.15 7.75 -0.67
N LEU A 82 17.86 7.57 -0.95
CA LEU A 82 17.16 6.30 -0.72
C LEU A 82 17.69 5.16 -1.59
N ARG A 83 18.14 5.44 -2.81
CA ARG A 83 18.81 4.42 -3.66
C ARG A 83 20.18 4.03 -3.10
N ALA A 84 20.97 5.00 -2.65
CA ALA A 84 22.26 4.71 -2.01
C ALA A 84 22.08 3.82 -0.75
N ILE A 85 21.07 4.12 0.07
CA ILE A 85 20.72 3.31 1.25
C ILE A 85 20.28 1.90 0.85
N ARG A 86 19.57 1.76 -0.28
CA ARG A 86 19.12 0.46 -0.79
C ARG A 86 20.30 -0.42 -1.23
N ASP A 87 21.34 0.15 -1.82
CA ASP A 87 22.49 -0.60 -2.31
C ASP A 87 23.40 -1.06 -1.16
N SER A 88 23.80 -0.11 -0.29
CA SER A 88 24.49 -0.43 0.96
C SER A 88 24.33 0.72 1.95
N GLU A 89 23.67 0.44 3.07
CA GLU A 89 23.45 1.42 4.13
C GLU A 89 24.77 1.87 4.76
N GLU A 90 25.68 0.94 5.06
CA GLU A 90 26.98 1.24 5.67
C GLU A 90 27.84 2.11 4.73
N ALA A 91 27.82 1.84 3.42
CA ALA A 91 28.52 2.66 2.43
C ALA A 91 27.90 4.06 2.28
N ALA A 92 26.58 4.17 2.36
CA ALA A 92 25.87 5.44 2.31
C ALA A 92 26.20 6.33 3.52
N GLU A 93 26.28 5.74 4.72
CA GLU A 93 26.69 6.45 5.95
C GLU A 93 28.12 6.96 5.86
N CYS A 94 29.06 6.12 5.40
CA CYS A 94 30.45 6.51 5.17
C CYS A 94 30.57 7.64 4.11
N SER A 95 29.63 7.71 3.17
CA SER A 95 29.57 8.76 2.14
C SER A 95 28.89 10.06 2.62
N GLY A 96 28.53 10.16 3.90
CA GLY A 96 27.90 11.35 4.49
C GLY A 96 26.39 11.48 4.22
N VAL A 97 25.73 10.43 3.72
CA VAL A 97 24.27 10.44 3.51
C VAL A 97 23.56 10.31 4.86
N PRO A 98 22.62 11.21 5.21
CA PRO A 98 21.92 11.15 6.49
C PRO A 98 20.83 10.07 6.49
N THR A 99 21.24 8.80 6.61
CA THR A 99 20.39 7.59 6.51
C THR A 99 19.17 7.62 7.40
N LEU A 100 19.34 7.99 8.68
CA LEU A 100 18.26 8.09 9.64
C LEU A 100 17.17 9.07 9.19
N ARG A 101 17.55 10.28 8.76
CA ARG A 101 16.59 11.33 8.34
C ARG A 101 15.85 10.92 7.08
N LEU A 102 16.55 10.31 6.12
CA LEU A 102 15.97 9.80 4.88
C LEU A 102 14.96 8.67 5.13
N LYS A 103 15.28 7.73 6.02
CA LYS A 103 14.37 6.65 6.42
C LYS A 103 13.13 7.17 7.16
N LEU A 104 13.32 8.12 8.09
CA LEU A 104 12.22 8.78 8.80
C LEU A 104 11.28 9.48 7.82
N PHE A 105 11.83 10.27 6.91
CA PHE A 105 11.05 10.96 5.89
C PHE A 105 10.28 9.98 5.00
N ALA A 106 10.92 8.92 4.53
CA ALA A 106 10.27 7.89 3.72
C ALA A 106 9.12 7.21 4.48
N CYS A 107 9.31 6.89 5.77
CA CYS A 107 8.29 6.26 6.61
C CYS A 107 7.11 7.19 6.90
N VAL A 108 7.35 8.47 7.14
CA VAL A 108 6.29 9.46 7.39
C VAL A 108 5.49 9.71 6.12
N VAL A 109 6.16 9.89 4.98
CA VAL A 109 5.48 10.12 3.69
C VAL A 109 4.67 8.88 3.27
N SER A 110 5.23 7.67 3.39
CA SER A 110 4.48 6.45 3.05
C SER A 110 3.29 6.23 3.98
N GLY A 111 3.48 6.45 5.29
CA GLY A 111 2.41 6.34 6.29
C GLY A 111 1.30 7.37 6.06
N ALA A 112 1.65 8.61 5.72
CA ALA A 112 0.67 9.66 5.40
C ALA A 112 -0.14 9.31 4.15
N LEU A 113 0.51 8.81 3.09
CA LEU A 113 -0.18 8.38 1.87
C LEU A 113 -1.08 7.17 2.10
N MET A 114 -0.63 6.17 2.87
CA MET A 114 -1.46 5.00 3.21
C MET A 114 -2.64 5.38 4.12
N GLY A 115 -2.42 6.25 5.11
CA GLY A 115 -3.50 6.75 5.97
C GLY A 115 -4.55 7.53 5.19
N ALA A 116 -4.11 8.39 4.27
CA ALA A 116 -5.00 9.11 3.37
C ALA A 116 -5.79 8.16 2.45
N ALA A 117 -5.15 7.13 1.90
CA ALA A 117 -5.81 6.14 1.06
C ALA A 117 -6.85 5.29 1.81
N GLY A 118 -6.68 5.08 3.12
CA GLY A 118 -7.63 4.35 3.97
C GLY A 118 -8.83 5.18 4.42
N ALA A 119 -8.74 6.51 4.46
CA ALA A 119 -9.81 7.38 4.96
C ALA A 119 -11.17 7.26 4.22
N PRO A 120 -11.22 7.03 2.89
CA PRO A 120 -12.48 6.87 2.16
C PRO A 120 -13.19 5.52 2.39
N MET A 121 -12.48 4.48 2.87
CA MET A 121 -13.05 3.13 3.02
C MET A 121 -14.27 3.10 3.96
N PRO A 122 -14.21 3.67 5.17
CA PRO A 122 -15.37 3.80 6.05
C PRO A 122 -16.58 4.48 5.43
N MET A 123 -16.31 5.51 4.64
CA MET A 123 -17.35 6.29 3.97
C MET A 123 -18.08 5.46 2.93
N TYR A 124 -17.39 4.50 2.29
CA TYR A 124 -17.94 3.57 1.33
C TYR A 124 -18.76 2.44 2.01
N LEU A 125 -18.19 1.78 3.02
CA LEU A 125 -18.86 0.65 3.69
C LEU A 125 -19.97 1.09 4.66
N SER A 126 -20.00 2.36 5.07
CA SER A 126 -20.95 2.92 6.07
C SER A 126 -20.91 2.22 7.44
N PHE A 127 -19.98 1.30 7.64
CA PHE A 127 -19.76 0.52 8.85
C PHE A 127 -18.27 0.21 8.95
N ILE A 128 -17.67 0.52 10.11
CA ILE A 128 -16.27 0.18 10.41
C ILE A 128 -16.29 -0.82 11.55
N GLU A 129 -15.67 -1.97 11.34
CA GLU A 129 -15.29 -2.90 12.42
C GLU A 129 -13.76 -2.98 12.52
N PRO A 130 -13.15 -2.76 13.69
CA PRO A 130 -11.69 -2.76 13.84
C PRO A 130 -11.04 -4.08 13.39
N ALA A 131 -11.62 -5.23 13.73
CA ALA A 131 -11.08 -6.55 13.40
C ALA A 131 -10.93 -6.78 11.88
N SER A 132 -11.87 -6.25 11.09
CA SER A 132 -11.82 -6.35 9.63
C SER A 132 -10.97 -5.26 9.00
N THR A 133 -10.89 -4.08 9.62
CA THR A 133 -10.19 -2.91 9.06
C THR A 133 -8.66 -3.00 9.22
N PHE A 134 -8.18 -3.55 10.35
CA PHE A 134 -6.75 -3.72 10.61
C PHE A 134 -6.18 -5.04 10.07
N ASN A 135 -6.94 -5.74 9.23
CA ASN A 135 -6.55 -7.06 8.74
C ASN A 135 -5.25 -7.02 7.92
N LEU A 136 -4.32 -7.93 8.24
CA LEU A 136 -3.02 -8.01 7.58
C LEU A 136 -3.13 -8.25 6.06
N SER A 137 -4.23 -8.83 5.59
CA SER A 137 -4.50 -9.06 4.16
C SER A 137 -4.43 -7.78 3.33
N TYR A 138 -4.85 -6.62 3.86
CA TYR A 138 -4.72 -5.34 3.15
C TYR A 138 -3.26 -4.94 2.95
N THR A 139 -2.43 -5.14 3.98
CA THR A 139 -1.00 -4.84 3.90
C THR A 139 -0.30 -5.76 2.91
N ILE A 140 -0.65 -7.05 2.93
CA ILE A 140 -0.13 -8.05 2.00
C ILE A 140 -0.57 -7.74 0.57
N GLY A 141 -1.83 -7.37 0.35
CA GLY A 141 -2.34 -6.99 -0.97
C GLY A 141 -1.65 -5.75 -1.54
N ALA A 142 -1.45 -4.71 -0.72
CA ALA A 142 -0.75 -3.49 -1.11
C ALA A 142 0.73 -3.75 -1.45
N LEU A 143 1.44 -4.53 -0.64
CA LEU A 143 2.81 -4.96 -0.91
C LEU A 143 2.88 -5.84 -2.16
N GLY A 144 1.96 -6.79 -2.29
CA GLY A 144 1.82 -7.68 -3.43
C GLY A 144 1.68 -6.91 -4.73
N GLY A 145 0.77 -5.92 -4.78
CA GLY A 145 0.55 -5.06 -5.94
C GLY A 145 1.82 -4.33 -6.37
N ALA A 146 2.57 -3.78 -5.41
CA ALA A 146 3.82 -3.09 -5.69
C ALA A 146 4.93 -4.05 -6.20
N ILE A 147 5.05 -5.24 -5.61
CA ILE A 147 6.05 -6.25 -6.00
C ILE A 147 5.74 -6.83 -7.38
N ILE A 148 4.50 -7.23 -7.62
CA ILE A 148 4.03 -7.81 -8.89
C ILE A 148 4.15 -6.79 -10.02
N GLY A 149 3.87 -5.51 -9.73
CA GLY A 149 4.09 -4.42 -10.67
C GLY A 149 5.56 -4.20 -11.04
N GLY A 150 6.46 -4.43 -10.09
CA GLY A 150 7.91 -4.30 -10.23
C GLY A 150 8.44 -2.97 -9.67
N MET A 151 9.52 -3.05 -8.88
CA MET A 151 10.14 -1.90 -8.20
C MET A 151 11.15 -1.13 -9.05
N SER A 152 11.43 -1.58 -10.28
CA SER A 152 12.46 -1.01 -11.16
C SER A 152 11.98 0.23 -11.92
N HIS A 153 10.67 0.38 -12.10
CA HIS A 153 10.06 1.49 -12.81
C HIS A 153 8.87 2.05 -12.04
N TRP A 154 8.67 3.36 -12.15
CA TRP A 154 7.61 4.07 -11.43
C TRP A 154 6.19 3.65 -11.84
N LEU A 155 6.01 3.17 -13.08
CA LEU A 155 4.73 2.63 -13.57
C LEU A 155 4.43 1.24 -13.00
N GLY A 156 5.43 0.54 -12.47
CA GLY A 156 5.29 -0.84 -11.99
C GLY A 156 4.21 -0.95 -10.94
N PRO A 157 4.33 -0.26 -9.79
CA PRO A 157 3.32 -0.33 -8.74
C PRO A 157 1.91 0.05 -9.19
N ILE A 158 1.77 0.95 -10.18
CA ILE A 158 0.47 1.35 -10.71
C ILE A 158 -0.17 0.19 -11.50
N VAL A 159 0.57 -0.39 -12.43
CA VAL A 159 0.09 -1.52 -13.25
C VAL A 159 -0.17 -2.74 -12.36
N GLY A 160 0.72 -3.00 -11.40
CA GLY A 160 0.57 -4.08 -10.43
C GLY A 160 -0.66 -3.90 -9.55
N ALA A 161 -0.89 -2.70 -9.00
CA ALA A 161 -2.08 -2.41 -8.20
C ALA A 161 -3.38 -2.55 -8.99
N ILE A 162 -3.44 -2.09 -10.25
CA ILE A 162 -4.62 -2.25 -11.11
C ILE A 162 -4.89 -3.74 -11.39
N LEU A 163 -3.85 -4.49 -11.75
CA LEU A 163 -3.98 -5.92 -12.04
C LEU A 163 -4.43 -6.71 -10.81
N LEU A 164 -3.72 -6.56 -9.70
CA LEU A 164 -4.01 -7.30 -8.47
C LEU A 164 -5.36 -6.87 -7.89
N GLY A 165 -5.67 -5.57 -7.89
CA GLY A 165 -6.96 -5.06 -7.43
C GLY A 165 -8.13 -5.60 -8.27
N SER A 166 -8.00 -5.60 -9.59
CA SER A 166 -9.02 -6.17 -10.49
C SER A 166 -9.21 -7.67 -10.25
N LEU A 167 -8.11 -8.41 -10.11
CA LEU A 167 -8.13 -9.84 -9.79
C LEU A 167 -8.80 -10.12 -8.45
N GLN A 168 -8.41 -9.39 -7.39
CA GLN A 168 -9.03 -9.52 -6.08
C GLN A 168 -10.53 -9.28 -6.18
N GLN A 169 -10.96 -8.23 -6.89
CA GLN A 169 -12.37 -7.92 -7.04
C GLN A 169 -13.14 -9.02 -7.79
N ILE A 170 -12.57 -9.60 -8.85
CA ILE A 170 -13.18 -10.74 -9.56
C ILE A 170 -13.31 -11.95 -8.63
N VAL A 171 -12.27 -12.26 -7.85
CA VAL A 171 -12.26 -13.38 -6.92
C VAL A 171 -13.28 -13.17 -5.79
N THR A 172 -13.44 -11.94 -5.30
CA THR A 172 -14.48 -11.55 -4.33
C THR A 172 -15.90 -11.70 -4.86
N VAL A 173 -16.13 -11.43 -6.15
CA VAL A 173 -17.46 -11.55 -6.75
C VAL A 173 -17.82 -13.00 -7.09
N THR A 174 -16.82 -13.85 -7.37
CA THR A 174 -17.02 -15.22 -7.87
C THR A 174 -16.96 -16.31 -6.79
N VAL A 175 -16.35 -16.05 -5.63
CA VAL A 175 -16.08 -17.07 -4.59
C VAL A 175 -16.63 -16.64 -3.23
N SER A 176 -17.44 -17.49 -2.59
CA SER A 176 -18.04 -17.26 -1.26
C SER A 176 -16.99 -17.19 -0.13
N GLY A 177 -17.00 -16.07 0.60
CA GLY A 177 -16.53 -15.89 1.98
C GLY A 177 -15.13 -16.42 2.33
N GLU A 178 -15.09 -17.59 2.95
CA GLU A 178 -13.87 -18.13 3.57
C GLU A 178 -12.85 -18.67 2.57
N VAL A 179 -13.32 -19.19 1.42
CA VAL A 179 -12.44 -19.70 0.35
C VAL A 179 -11.76 -18.54 -0.38
N ASN A 180 -12.30 -17.32 -0.29
CA ASN A 180 -11.74 -16.13 -0.93
C ASN A 180 -10.32 -15.82 -0.44
N VAL A 181 -10.09 -15.82 0.87
CA VAL A 181 -8.80 -15.48 1.47
C VAL A 181 -7.72 -16.47 1.03
N LEU A 182 -8.07 -17.75 0.99
CA LEU A 182 -7.17 -18.83 0.57
C LEU A 182 -6.85 -18.71 -0.94
N VAL A 183 -7.86 -18.46 -1.78
CA VAL A 183 -7.68 -18.25 -3.22
C VAL A 183 -6.83 -17.02 -3.50
N VAL A 184 -7.10 -15.90 -2.83
CA VAL A 184 -6.30 -14.67 -2.98
C VAL A 184 -4.87 -14.91 -2.56
N GLY A 185 -4.63 -15.58 -1.42
CA GLY A 185 -3.28 -15.92 -0.95
C GLY A 185 -2.51 -16.81 -1.93
N VAL A 186 -3.13 -17.89 -2.43
CA VAL A 186 -2.53 -18.79 -3.43
C VAL A 186 -2.25 -18.07 -4.73
N LEU A 187 -3.17 -17.22 -5.20
CA LEU A 187 -3.00 -16.44 -6.42
C LEU A 187 -1.86 -15.43 -6.28
N LEU A 188 -1.71 -14.83 -5.10
CA LEU A 188 -0.60 -13.92 -4.79
C LEU A 188 0.74 -14.67 -4.82
N VAL A 189 0.83 -15.84 -4.20
CA VAL A 189 2.02 -16.71 -4.25
C VAL A 189 2.33 -17.10 -5.70
N LEU A 190 1.32 -17.50 -6.48
CA LEU A 190 1.47 -17.87 -7.88
C LEU A 190 2.02 -16.70 -8.71
N PHE A 191 1.51 -15.48 -8.50
CA PHE A 191 2.00 -14.29 -9.18
C PHE A 191 3.42 -13.91 -8.79
N VAL A 192 3.76 -14.00 -7.49
CA VAL A 192 5.12 -13.73 -7.00
C VAL A 192 6.12 -14.74 -7.56
N VAL A 193 5.73 -16.01 -7.67
CA VAL A 193 6.56 -17.07 -8.25
C VAL A 193 6.68 -16.94 -9.77
N ALA A 194 5.59 -16.56 -10.46
CA ALA A 194 5.57 -16.44 -11.92
C ALA A 194 6.29 -15.18 -12.44
N ALA A 195 6.31 -14.08 -11.67
CA ALA A 195 6.91 -12.81 -12.07
C ALA A 195 7.78 -12.17 -10.96
N PRO A 196 8.92 -12.79 -10.57
CA PRO A 196 9.76 -12.33 -9.46
C PRO A 196 10.44 -10.97 -9.70
N GLU A 197 10.63 -10.55 -10.96
CA GLU A 197 11.13 -9.21 -11.32
C GLU A 197 10.00 -8.18 -11.57
N GLY A 198 8.75 -8.59 -11.35
CA GLY A 198 7.55 -7.84 -11.71
C GLY A 198 7.26 -7.83 -13.21
N ILE A 199 6.01 -7.55 -13.57
CA ILE A 199 5.49 -7.63 -14.94
C ILE A 199 6.29 -6.71 -15.88
N LEU A 200 6.66 -5.52 -15.44
CA LEU A 200 7.46 -4.59 -16.25
C LEU A 200 8.93 -5.01 -16.41
N GLY A 201 9.49 -5.82 -15.49
CA GLY A 201 10.82 -6.40 -15.63
C GLY A 201 10.91 -7.36 -16.82
N LEU A 202 9.87 -8.18 -17.02
CA LEU A 202 9.74 -9.10 -18.15
C LEU A 202 9.62 -8.38 -19.50
N PHE A 203 8.82 -7.29 -19.57
CA PHE A 203 8.68 -6.52 -20.81
C PHE A 203 10.00 -5.86 -21.25
N ARG A 204 10.82 -5.40 -20.29
CA ARG A 204 12.11 -4.77 -20.59
C ARG A 204 13.18 -5.79 -21.02
N LYS A 205 13.23 -6.98 -20.41
CA LYS A 205 14.11 -8.07 -20.89
C LYS A 205 13.77 -8.47 -22.33
N ARG A 206 12.47 -8.51 -22.70
CA ARG A 206 12.04 -8.77 -24.08
C ARG A 206 12.34 -7.63 -25.05
N THR A 207 12.26 -6.36 -24.65
CA THR A 207 12.59 -5.22 -25.53
C THR A 207 14.09 -5.02 -25.73
N LEU A 208 14.92 -5.34 -24.73
CA LEU A 208 16.38 -5.35 -24.88
C LEU A 208 16.87 -6.57 -25.68
N ALA A 209 16.20 -7.72 -25.57
CA ALA A 209 16.49 -8.90 -26.38
C ALA A 209 16.07 -8.76 -27.86
N ARG A 210 15.10 -7.89 -28.17
CA ARG A 210 14.72 -7.54 -29.56
C ARG A 210 15.60 -6.46 -30.21
N ARG A 211 16.53 -5.86 -29.46
CA ARG A 211 17.48 -4.85 -29.94
C ARG A 211 18.90 -5.40 -30.15
N LYS A 212 19.09 -6.71 -29.98
CA LYS A 212 20.24 -7.48 -30.48
C LYS A 212 19.75 -8.39 -31.60
#